data_AF-A0A1M6GIH4-F1
#
_entry.id   AF-A0A1M6GIH4-F1
#
_cell.length_a   1.000
_cell.length_b   1.000
_cell.length_c   1.000
_cell.angle_alpha   90.00
_cell.angle_beta   90.00
_cell.angle_gamma   90.00
#
_symmetry.space_group_name_H-M   'P 1'
#
loop_
_entity.id
_entity.type
_entity.pdbx_description
1 polymer ?
#
loop_
_entity_poly.entity_id
_entity_poly.type
_entity_poly.pdbx_seq_one_letter_code
_entity_poly.pdbx_strand_id
1 'polypeptide(L)'
;MGISKYNAEGYYDPTAYEGIRNAEADARKLKIKYPTGYMELNLDYFFPCTLDKARKVFSLIHRYSSEVDKDRLLAFLYGLESRYGAQMQEYADKAMYYPEKTEEYREYTSRFKEARRLRQRTARNIELFTAGRELR
;
A
#
# COMPACT_ATOMS: atom_id res chain seq x y z
N MET A 1 -10.84 8.18 -9.61
CA MET A 1 -11.32 8.29 -11.02
C MET A 1 -11.82 6.91 -11.42
N GLY A 2 -13.08 6.79 -11.84
CA GLY A 2 -13.68 5.48 -12.15
C GLY A 2 -13.30 5.00 -13.55
N ILE A 3 -13.07 3.71 -13.70
CA ILE A 3 -12.78 3.07 -15.00
C ILE A 3 -14.09 3.00 -15.79
N SER A 4 -14.11 3.59 -16.98
CA SER A 4 -15.29 3.56 -17.86
C SER A 4 -15.51 2.15 -18.41
N LYS A 5 -16.78 1.71 -18.48
CA LYS A 5 -17.15 0.47 -19.19
C LYS A 5 -17.28 0.67 -20.70
N TYR A 6 -17.01 1.89 -21.18
CA TYR A 6 -17.16 2.29 -22.58
C TYR A 6 -15.81 2.68 -23.15
N ASN A 7 -15.56 2.28 -24.41
CA ASN A 7 -14.36 2.63 -25.17
C ASN A 7 -14.37 4.10 -25.62
N ALA A 8 -13.32 4.56 -26.33
CA ALA A 8 -13.20 5.94 -26.81
C ALA A 8 -14.30 6.35 -27.82
N GLU A 9 -14.96 5.37 -28.43
CA GLU A 9 -16.07 5.56 -29.38
C GLU A 9 -17.45 5.52 -28.68
N GLY A 10 -17.48 5.30 -27.36
CA GLY A 10 -18.71 5.25 -26.55
C GLY A 10 -19.45 3.91 -26.54
N TYR A 11 -18.88 2.85 -27.14
CA TYR A 11 -19.45 1.51 -27.10
C TYR A 11 -19.07 0.77 -25.82
N TYR A 12 -20.01 0.00 -25.27
CA TYR A 12 -19.77 -0.86 -24.11
C TYR A 12 -18.77 -1.95 -24.50
N ASP A 13 -17.57 -1.89 -23.91
CA ASP A 13 -16.50 -2.87 -24.15
C ASP A 13 -16.13 -3.52 -22.81
N PRO A 14 -16.81 -4.63 -22.45
CA PRO A 14 -16.56 -5.32 -21.20
C PRO A 14 -15.16 -5.94 -21.17
N THR A 15 -14.58 -6.29 -22.31
CA THR A 15 -13.27 -6.93 -22.39
C THR A 15 -12.16 -5.94 -22.05
N ALA A 16 -12.22 -4.72 -22.58
CA ALA A 16 -11.29 -3.65 -22.21
C ALA A 16 -11.40 -3.30 -20.72
N TYR A 17 -12.64 -3.16 -20.22
CA TYR A 17 -12.89 -2.87 -18.81
C TYR A 17 -12.35 -3.96 -17.88
N GLU A 18 -12.63 -5.24 -18.17
CA GLU A 18 -12.15 -6.37 -17.39
C GLU A 18 -10.63 -6.51 -17.47
N GLY A 19 -10.04 -6.28 -18.66
CA GLY A 19 -8.59 -6.27 -18.86
C GLY A 19 -7.89 -5.25 -17.98
N ILE A 20 -8.38 -4.01 -17.95
CA ILE A 20 -7.84 -2.94 -17.09
C ILE A 20 -8.02 -3.30 -15.61
N ARG A 21 -9.21 -3.77 -15.21
CA ARG A 21 -9.48 -4.13 -13.81
C ARG A 21 -8.58 -5.26 -13.32
N ASN A 22 -8.37 -6.28 -14.15
CA ASN A 22 -7.48 -7.40 -13.82
C ASN A 22 -6.03 -6.95 -13.77
N ALA A 23 -5.59 -6.10 -14.71
CA ALA A 23 -4.27 -5.51 -14.71
C ALA A 23 -4.01 -4.66 -13.44
N GLU A 24 -4.99 -3.89 -12.97
CA GLU A 24 -4.89 -3.15 -11.70
C GLU A 24 -4.81 -4.09 -10.48
N ALA A 25 -5.59 -5.18 -10.49
CA ALA A 25 -5.56 -6.17 -9.42
C ALA A 25 -4.19 -6.88 -9.36
N ASP A 26 -3.63 -7.22 -10.51
CA ASP A 26 -2.29 -7.81 -10.62
C ASP A 26 -1.19 -6.77 -10.32
N ALA A 27 -1.43 -5.50 -10.62
CA ALA A 27 -0.56 -4.38 -10.22
C ALA A 27 -0.47 -4.20 -8.70
N ARG A 28 -1.38 -4.80 -7.91
CA ARG A 28 -1.36 -4.79 -6.45
C ARG A 28 -0.79 -6.08 -5.84
N LYS A 29 -0.35 -7.01 -6.68
CA LYS A 29 0.25 -8.28 -6.27
C LYS A 29 1.74 -8.33 -6.58
N LEU A 30 2.52 -8.87 -5.65
CA LEU A 30 3.94 -9.13 -5.82
C LEU A 30 4.18 -10.64 -5.86
N LYS A 31 4.74 -11.13 -6.97
CA LYS A 31 5.03 -12.55 -7.17
C LYS A 31 6.50 -12.85 -6.90
N ILE A 32 6.77 -13.62 -5.86
CA ILE A 32 8.11 -14.08 -5.48
C ILE A 32 8.30 -15.48 -6.07
N LYS A 33 9.19 -15.64 -7.05
CA LYS A 33 9.41 -16.92 -7.74
C LYS A 33 10.61 -17.66 -7.14
N TYR A 34 10.39 -18.88 -6.67
CA TYR A 34 11.44 -19.77 -6.16
C TYR A 34 11.56 -21.02 -7.04
N PRO A 35 12.66 -21.78 -6.95
CA PRO A 35 12.84 -22.97 -7.79
C PRO A 35 11.70 -24.00 -7.67
N THR A 36 11.04 -24.07 -6.51
CA THR A 36 9.96 -25.02 -6.21
C THR A 36 8.55 -24.46 -6.45
N GLY A 37 8.40 -23.21 -6.90
CA GLY A 37 7.08 -22.59 -7.08
C GLY A 37 7.08 -21.06 -6.97
N TYR A 38 5.98 -20.48 -6.51
CA TYR A 38 5.89 -19.05 -6.27
C TYR A 38 4.98 -18.71 -5.09
N MET A 39 5.24 -17.55 -4.48
CA MET A 39 4.39 -16.93 -3.48
C MET A 39 3.81 -15.66 -4.09
N GLU A 40 2.52 -15.44 -3.93
CA GLU A 40 1.87 -14.19 -4.30
C GLU A 40 1.50 -13.42 -3.03
N LEU A 41 1.91 -12.16 -2.96
CA LEU A 41 1.62 -11.26 -1.87
C LEU A 41 0.69 -10.15 -2.36
N ASN A 42 -0.49 -10.02 -1.75
CA ASN A 42 -1.33 -8.85 -1.98
C ASN A 42 -0.80 -7.67 -1.15
N LEU A 43 -0.31 -6.62 -1.81
CA LEU A 43 0.38 -5.51 -1.17
C LEU A 43 -0.56 -4.67 -0.30
N ASP A 44 -1.79 -4.44 -0.77
CA ASP A 44 -2.79 -3.62 -0.08
C ASP A 44 -3.25 -4.24 1.25
N TYR A 45 -3.41 -5.58 1.28
CA TYR A 45 -3.84 -6.27 2.51
C TYR A 45 -2.68 -6.63 3.43
N PHE A 46 -1.48 -6.82 2.88
CA PHE A 46 -0.35 -7.23 3.70
C PHE A 46 0.32 -6.04 4.39
N PHE A 47 0.46 -4.90 3.70
CA PHE A 47 1.15 -3.74 4.25
C PHE A 47 0.17 -2.66 4.76
N PRO A 48 0.48 -2.00 5.88
CA PRO A 48 1.71 -2.14 6.67
C PRO A 48 1.66 -3.36 7.62
N CYS A 49 2.67 -4.23 7.54
CA CYS A 49 2.79 -5.40 8.41
C CYS A 49 3.68 -5.13 9.64
N THR A 50 3.69 -6.06 10.59
CA THR A 50 4.62 -6.04 11.73
C THR A 50 6.04 -6.33 11.28
N LEU A 51 7.04 -5.84 12.04
CA LEU A 51 8.45 -6.01 11.70
C LEU A 51 8.86 -7.49 11.54
N ASP A 52 8.31 -8.39 12.35
CA ASP A 52 8.64 -9.82 12.23
C ASP A 52 8.15 -10.44 10.93
N LYS A 53 6.96 -10.03 10.46
CA LYS A 53 6.43 -10.43 9.15
C LYS A 53 7.25 -9.79 8.03
N ALA A 54 7.57 -8.51 8.16
CA ALA A 54 8.38 -7.76 7.21
C ALA A 54 9.76 -8.40 7.01
N ARG A 55 10.49 -8.73 8.10
CA ARG A 55 11.81 -9.39 8.04
C ARG A 55 11.78 -10.67 7.21
N LYS A 56 10.78 -11.52 7.46
CA LYS A 56 10.64 -12.80 6.75
C LYS A 56 10.38 -12.57 5.25
N VAL A 57 9.41 -11.72 4.93
CA VAL A 57 8.98 -11.49 3.54
C VAL A 57 10.04 -10.73 2.76
N PHE A 58 10.64 -9.68 3.32
CA PHE A 58 11.71 -8.92 2.67
C PHE A 58 12.95 -9.77 2.41
N SER A 59 13.32 -10.68 3.31
CA SER A 59 14.44 -11.61 3.06
C SER A 59 14.20 -12.47 1.81
N LEU A 60 12.97 -12.95 1.62
CA LEU A 60 12.57 -13.73 0.44
C LEU A 60 12.58 -12.86 -0.83
N ILE A 61 12.00 -11.67 -0.77
CA ILE A 61 11.96 -10.73 -1.90
C ILE A 61 13.36 -10.36 -2.35
N HIS A 62 14.24 -10.01 -1.40
CA HIS A 62 15.63 -9.68 -1.72
C HIS A 62 16.40 -10.81 -2.40
N ARG A 63 16.00 -12.07 -2.14
CA ARG A 63 16.67 -13.26 -2.68
C ARG A 63 16.13 -13.69 -4.04
N TYR A 64 14.83 -13.53 -4.25
CA TYR A 64 14.11 -14.21 -5.34
C TYR A 64 13.36 -13.27 -6.29
N SER A 65 13.23 -11.99 -5.97
CA SER A 65 12.57 -11.00 -6.82
C SER A 65 13.57 -10.20 -7.62
N SER A 66 13.14 -9.74 -8.81
CA SER A 66 13.94 -8.87 -9.66
C SER A 66 14.09 -7.47 -9.06
N GLU A 67 15.10 -6.68 -9.50
CA GLU A 67 15.23 -5.29 -9.06
C GLU A 67 13.98 -4.46 -9.41
N VAL A 68 13.34 -4.73 -10.56
CA VAL A 68 12.09 -4.08 -10.97
C VAL A 68 10.97 -4.34 -9.95
N ASP A 69 10.83 -5.58 -9.49
CA ASP A 69 9.83 -5.94 -8.47
C ASP A 69 10.14 -5.29 -7.12
N LYS A 70 11.42 -5.18 -6.76
CA LYS A 70 11.87 -4.50 -5.53
C LYS A 70 11.57 -3.01 -5.58
N ASP A 71 11.86 -2.36 -6.71
CA ASP A 71 11.59 -0.93 -6.91
C ASP A 71 10.08 -0.65 -6.92
N ARG A 72 9.29 -1.53 -7.54
CA ARG A 72 7.83 -1.45 -7.51
C ARG A 72 7.28 -1.58 -6.09
N LEU A 73 7.80 -2.50 -5.28
CA LEU A 73 7.43 -2.61 -3.87
C LEU A 73 7.79 -1.34 -3.10
N LEU A 74 8.98 -0.80 -3.31
CA LEU A 74 9.43 0.40 -2.62
C LEU A 74 8.55 1.62 -2.98
N ALA A 75 8.24 1.80 -4.27
CA ALA A 75 7.32 2.82 -4.75
C ALA A 75 5.92 2.66 -4.11
N PHE A 76 5.44 1.43 -3.99
CA PHE A 76 4.19 1.12 -3.30
C PHE A 76 4.25 1.54 -1.81
N LEU A 77 5.32 1.21 -1.09
CA LEU A 77 5.47 1.55 0.32
C LEU A 77 5.53 3.07 0.55
N TYR A 78 6.26 3.82 -0.29
CA TYR A 78 6.26 5.28 -0.25
C TYR A 78 4.89 5.88 -0.55
N GLY A 79 4.20 5.36 -1.57
CA GLY A 79 2.83 5.77 -1.87
C GLY A 79 1.89 5.51 -0.70
N LEU A 80 2.02 4.35 -0.04
CA LEU A 80 1.26 4.00 1.14
C LEU A 80 1.56 4.92 2.34
N GLU A 81 2.82 5.25 2.59
CA GLU A 81 3.22 6.19 3.63
C GLU A 81 2.62 7.58 3.38
N SER A 82 2.71 8.07 2.13
CA SER A 82 2.15 9.36 1.74
C SER A 82 0.63 9.40 1.92
N ARG A 83 -0.09 8.31 1.57
CA ARG A 83 -1.54 8.20 1.79
C ARG A 83 -1.91 8.32 3.26
N TYR A 84 -1.22 7.59 4.15
CA TYR A 84 -1.47 7.73 5.59
C TYR A 84 -1.09 9.11 6.12
N GLY A 85 -0.07 9.76 5.55
CA GLY A 85 0.26 11.15 5.83
C GLY A 85 -0.87 12.12 5.47
N ALA A 86 -1.45 11.97 4.28
CA ALA A 86 -2.58 12.78 3.84
C ALA A 86 -3.84 12.55 4.71
N GLN A 87 -4.16 11.29 5.02
CA GLN A 87 -5.28 10.96 5.93
C GLN A 87 -5.07 11.54 7.34
N MET A 88 -3.83 11.50 7.84
CA MET A 88 -3.50 12.11 9.13
C MET A 88 -3.78 13.61 9.11
N GLN A 89 -3.37 14.34 8.07
CA GLN A 89 -3.66 15.76 7.94
C GLN A 89 -5.17 16.01 7.84
N GLU A 90 -5.88 15.25 7.00
CA GLU A 90 -7.33 15.37 6.81
C GLU A 90 -8.10 15.19 8.14
N TYR A 91 -7.72 14.19 8.95
CA TYR A 91 -8.36 13.98 10.25
C TYR A 91 -8.02 15.04 11.28
N ALA A 92 -6.80 15.59 11.23
CA ALA A 92 -6.43 16.73 12.07
C ALA A 92 -7.27 17.96 11.72
N ASP A 93 -7.38 18.28 10.43
CA ASP A 93 -8.18 19.40 9.94
C ASP A 93 -9.65 19.22 10.31
N LYS A 94 -10.20 18.01 10.10
CA LYS A 94 -11.58 17.68 10.49
C LYS A 94 -11.81 17.85 11.98
N ALA A 95 -10.90 17.38 12.83
CA ALA A 95 -11.02 17.53 14.28
C ALA A 95 -11.10 19.00 14.71
N MET A 96 -10.38 19.92 14.03
CA MET A 96 -10.41 21.35 14.37
C MET A 96 -11.78 22.02 14.17
N TYR A 97 -12.66 21.48 13.32
CA TYR A 97 -14.01 22.02 13.11
C TYR A 97 -14.98 21.68 14.24
N TYR A 98 -14.64 20.73 15.10
CA TYR A 98 -15.51 20.26 16.18
C TYR A 98 -14.94 20.65 17.55
N PRO A 99 -15.79 21.07 18.51
CA PRO A 99 -15.35 21.30 19.88
C PRO A 99 -14.78 20.03 20.54
N GLU A 100 -13.75 20.18 21.40
CA GLU A 100 -12.98 19.06 21.97
C GLU A 100 -13.79 17.97 22.73
N LYS A 101 -15.04 18.27 23.09
CA LYS A 101 -15.90 17.37 23.86
C LYS A 101 -16.95 16.65 23.03
N THR A 102 -17.06 16.93 21.73
CA THR A 102 -18.05 16.23 20.89
C THR A 102 -17.56 14.84 20.49
N GLU A 103 -18.51 14.01 20.05
CA GLU A 103 -18.23 12.66 19.57
C GLU A 103 -17.36 12.69 18.31
N GLU A 104 -17.63 13.63 17.40
CA GLU A 104 -16.90 13.81 16.14
C GLU A 104 -15.44 14.18 16.40
N TYR A 105 -15.17 15.09 17.34
CA TYR A 105 -13.79 15.42 17.72
C TYR A 105 -13.02 14.18 18.19
N ARG A 106 -13.65 13.35 19.04
CA ARG A 106 -13.04 12.11 19.55
C ARG A 106 -12.81 11.11 18.43
N GLU A 107 -13.77 10.98 17.52
CA GLU A 107 -13.66 10.09 16.36
C GLU A 107 -12.48 10.50 15.46
N TYR A 108 -12.44 11.76 15.02
CA TYR A 108 -11.36 12.25 14.15
C TYR A 108 -10.00 12.19 14.84
N THR A 109 -9.94 12.48 16.14
CA THR A 109 -8.71 12.31 16.93
C THR A 109 -8.27 10.84 16.99
N SER A 110 -9.21 9.90 17.10
CA SER A 110 -8.92 8.46 17.07
C SER A 110 -8.38 8.03 15.70
N ARG A 111 -9.05 8.43 14.62
CA ARG A 111 -8.62 8.16 13.24
C ARG A 111 -7.26 8.78 12.92
N PHE A 112 -6.98 9.98 13.41
CA PHE A 112 -5.66 10.61 13.34
C PHE A 112 -4.58 9.73 13.98
N LYS A 113 -4.83 9.24 15.20
CA LYS A 113 -3.87 8.38 15.94
C LYS A 113 -3.65 7.06 15.19
N GLU A 114 -4.70 6.48 14.62
CA GLU A 114 -4.61 5.27 13.81
C GLU A 114 -3.78 5.51 12.55
N ALA A 115 -4.08 6.54 11.76
CA ALA A 115 -3.34 6.91 10.56
C ALA A 115 -1.86 7.17 10.87
N ARG A 116 -1.56 7.87 11.97
CA ARG A 116 -0.20 8.08 12.46
C ARG A 116 0.52 6.75 12.76
N ARG A 117 -0.13 5.83 13.46
CA ARG A 117 0.44 4.50 13.79
C ARG A 117 0.73 3.70 12.52
N LEU A 118 -0.18 3.72 11.55
CA LEU A 118 -0.01 3.03 10.27
C LEU A 118 1.14 3.64 9.47
N ARG A 119 1.21 4.97 9.36
CA ARG A 119 2.33 5.68 8.72
C ARG A 119 3.67 5.31 9.34
N GLN A 120 3.78 5.38 10.67
CA GLN A 120 5.02 5.02 11.38
C GLN A 120 5.42 3.57 11.10
N ARG A 121 4.46 2.64 11.05
CA ARG A 121 4.74 1.25 10.71
C ARG A 121 5.20 1.08 9.26
N THR A 122 4.60 1.81 8.32
CA THR A 122 5.05 1.83 6.92
C THR A 122 6.47 2.37 6.81
N ALA A 123 6.80 3.48 7.50
CA ALA A 123 8.15 4.04 7.52
C ALA A 123 9.18 3.02 8.03
N ARG A 124 8.88 2.31 9.12
CA ARG A 124 9.75 1.24 9.63
C ARG A 124 9.90 0.06 8.65
N ASN A 125 8.83 -0.28 7.92
CA ASN A 125 8.92 -1.29 6.87
C ASN A 125 9.81 -0.83 5.71
N ILE A 126 9.74 0.45 5.32
CA ILE A 126 10.63 1.05 4.32
C ILE A 126 12.09 0.96 4.79
N GLU A 127 12.40 1.46 5.99
CA GLU A 127 13.74 1.40 6.59
C GLU A 127 14.30 -0.02 6.60
N LEU A 128 13.49 -1.00 7.01
CA LEU A 128 13.90 -2.39 7.06
C LEU A 128 14.15 -2.97 5.66
N PHE A 129 13.34 -2.59 4.67
CA PHE A 129 13.50 -3.04 3.30
C PHE A 129 14.78 -2.47 2.67
N THR A 130 15.03 -1.17 2.84
CA THR A 130 16.22 -0.48 2.31
C THR A 130 17.50 -0.98 2.96
N ALA A 131 17.52 -1.13 4.29
CA ALA A 131 18.69 -1.67 5.00
C ALA A 131 19.05 -3.09 4.53
N GLY A 132 18.04 -3.91 4.20
CA GLY A 132 18.26 -5.25 3.65
C GLY A 132 18.81 -5.27 2.21
N ARG A 133 18.68 -4.15 1.48
CA ARG A 133 19.20 -3.98 0.11
C ARG A 133 20.66 -3.57 0.10
N GLU A 134 21.11 -2.79 1.08
CA GLU A 134 22.50 -2.31 1.19
C GLU A 134 23.49 -3.39 1.69
N LEU A 135 22.98 -4.43 2.36
CA LEU A 135 23.79 -5.52 2.93
C LEU A 135 24.08 -6.68 1.96
N ARG A 136 23.62 -6.61 0.70
CA ARG A 136 23.78 -7.68 -0.31
C ARG A 136 24.26 -7.12 -1.62
#